data_AF-A0A7W7GZE2-F1
#
_entry.id   AF-A0A7W7GZE2-F1
#
_cell.length_a   1.000
_cell.length_b   1.000
_cell.length_c   1.000
_cell.angle_alpha   90.00
_cell.angle_beta   90.00
_cell.angle_gamma   90.00
#
_symmetry.space_group_name_H-M   'P 1'
#
loop_
_entity.id
_entity.type
_entity.pdbx_description
1 polymer ?
#
loop_
_entity_poly.entity_id
_entity_poly.type
_entity_poly.pdbx_seq_one_letter_code
_entity_poly.pdbx_strand_id
1 'polypeptide(L)'
;MSVAVCVDVGSTYTKAAKIDLSGAGLIERTEVPTTSGTDVLDGLNAAVAAVGGHGAPLYVCSSAGGGLRLAVVGYESLVTAEAGHRVGLSAGAQVVHVAAGPLTGAAVTALRAARPDVVLLVGGTDGGDGEVLLHNARRLAAQRLRVPVVLAGNADVRPEAAAALTARGVPVTVTGNVLPRIGVLDPLPARAAIRDVFLRHVIGGKRLSKGSRFASLVRAATPDAVLAGVELLADRAGAGVLVVDVGGATTDVYSALVPDAEAETGPRRDVAGTLWRSRTVEGDLGVAVGADGTRAAAATEKLPPPGDDRDLAATAATIALRRHARGHSSGPGLPRTGGRDLRDVRIVIGSGGVLRHGGGDHVLGAVLADTAGGWALPDRARTIVDREYLLAAAGLLAVDHPAAAAGLAGTLLG
;
A
#
# COMPACT_ATOMS: atom_id res chain seq x y z
N MET A 1 -11.34 2.37 -34.09
CA MET A 1 -11.00 3.02 -32.80
C MET A 1 -10.14 2.05 -32.02
N SER A 2 -8.93 2.46 -31.63
CA SER A 2 -8.03 1.62 -30.83
C SER A 2 -8.46 1.70 -29.37
N VAL A 3 -8.75 0.57 -28.73
CA VAL A 3 -9.30 0.54 -27.36
C VAL A 3 -8.54 -0.44 -26.47
N ALA A 4 -8.50 -0.15 -25.18
CA ALA A 4 -8.04 -1.07 -24.14
C ALA A 4 -9.04 -1.11 -22.99
N VAL A 5 -9.01 -2.20 -22.21
CA VAL A 5 -9.81 -2.33 -21.00
C VAL A 5 -8.88 -2.45 -19.80
N CYS A 6 -8.95 -1.45 -18.93
CA CYS A 6 -8.26 -1.43 -17.65
C CYS A 6 -9.18 -2.00 -16.58
N VAL A 7 -8.67 -2.92 -15.76
CA VAL A 7 -9.43 -3.57 -14.69
C VAL A 7 -8.67 -3.46 -13.38
N ASP A 8 -9.31 -2.90 -12.36
CA ASP A 8 -8.87 -2.96 -10.97
C ASP A 8 -9.71 -4.00 -10.22
N VAL A 9 -9.10 -5.12 -9.86
CA VAL A 9 -9.74 -6.14 -9.01
C VAL A 9 -9.51 -5.75 -7.54
N GLY A 10 -10.44 -4.97 -6.99
CA GLY A 10 -10.43 -4.52 -5.61
C GLY A 10 -10.89 -5.59 -4.60
N SER A 11 -10.71 -5.32 -3.31
CA SER A 11 -11.20 -6.20 -2.23
C SER A 11 -12.73 -6.29 -2.15
N THR A 12 -13.42 -5.20 -2.47
CA THR A 12 -14.90 -5.10 -2.44
C THR A 12 -15.53 -5.08 -3.83
N TYR A 13 -14.96 -4.30 -4.75
CA TYR A 13 -15.47 -4.13 -6.12
C TYR A 13 -14.38 -4.31 -7.16
N THR A 14 -14.70 -5.03 -8.23
CA THR A 14 -13.94 -5.08 -9.47
C THR A 14 -14.43 -3.97 -10.39
N LYS A 15 -13.54 -3.06 -10.78
CA LYS A 15 -13.85 -1.91 -11.62
C LYS A 15 -13.23 -2.11 -12.99
N ALA A 16 -13.98 -1.89 -14.05
CA ALA A 16 -13.45 -1.91 -15.41
C ALA A 16 -13.73 -0.59 -16.12
N ALA A 17 -12.74 -0.12 -16.88
CA ALA A 17 -12.81 1.08 -17.69
C ALA A 17 -12.33 0.75 -19.10
N LYS A 18 -13.18 1.00 -20.10
CA LYS A 18 -12.83 0.90 -21.51
C LYS A 18 -12.35 2.27 -21.98
N ILE A 19 -11.13 2.32 -22.49
CA ILE A 19 -10.41 3.57 -22.82
C ILE A 19 -10.20 3.65 -24.34
N ASP A 20 -10.45 4.83 -24.92
CA ASP A 20 -10.00 5.16 -26.27
C ASP A 20 -8.51 5.50 -26.22
N LEU A 21 -7.68 4.64 -26.81
CA LEU A 21 -6.23 4.84 -26.84
C LEU A 21 -5.80 5.96 -27.79
N SER A 22 -6.66 6.34 -28.75
CA SER A 22 -6.37 7.43 -29.68
C SER A 22 -6.79 8.78 -29.13
N GLY A 23 -7.99 8.87 -28.55
CA GLY A 23 -8.54 10.08 -27.95
C GLY A 23 -8.15 10.31 -26.49
N ALA A 24 -7.50 9.35 -25.84
CA ALA A 24 -7.10 9.39 -24.44
C ALA A 24 -8.27 9.64 -23.46
N GLY A 25 -9.43 9.05 -23.77
CA GLY A 25 -10.69 9.30 -23.03
C GLY A 25 -11.34 8.01 -22.54
N LEU A 26 -12.14 8.14 -21.47
CA LEU A 26 -13.04 7.09 -21.00
C LEU A 26 -14.18 6.91 -22.00
N ILE A 27 -14.40 5.67 -22.47
CA ILE A 27 -15.55 5.30 -23.30
C ILE A 27 -16.70 4.80 -22.43
N GLU A 28 -16.41 3.85 -21.54
CA GLU A 28 -17.42 3.19 -20.71
C GLU A 28 -16.77 2.68 -19.42
N ARG A 29 -17.54 2.70 -18.33
CA ARG A 29 -17.09 2.27 -17.00
C ARG A 29 -18.13 1.38 -16.37
N THR A 30 -17.67 0.39 -15.62
CA THR A 30 -18.52 -0.39 -14.72
C THR A 30 -17.79 -0.73 -13.42
N GLU A 31 -18.57 -1.06 -12.41
CA GLU A 31 -18.09 -1.69 -11.19
C GLU A 31 -19.05 -2.80 -10.79
N VAL A 32 -18.51 -3.96 -10.43
CA VAL A 32 -19.27 -5.13 -10.00
C VAL A 32 -18.69 -5.64 -8.67
N PRO A 33 -19.49 -6.30 -7.81
CA PRO A 33 -18.94 -6.91 -6.59
C PRO A 33 -17.80 -7.88 -6.90
N THR A 34 -16.70 -7.81 -6.15
CA THR A 34 -15.58 -8.74 -6.31
C THR A 34 -15.99 -10.14 -5.88
N THR A 35 -15.75 -11.14 -6.72
CA THR A 35 -16.06 -12.56 -6.44
C THR A 35 -14.96 -13.27 -5.65
N SER A 36 -14.42 -12.63 -4.62
CA SER A 36 -13.31 -13.15 -3.80
C SER A 36 -13.68 -14.37 -2.95
N GLY A 37 -14.97 -14.58 -2.68
CA GLY A 37 -15.50 -15.78 -2.03
C GLY A 37 -15.67 -16.99 -2.96
N THR A 38 -15.56 -16.80 -4.28
CA THR A 38 -15.66 -17.87 -5.29
C THR A 38 -14.43 -17.87 -6.20
N ASP A 39 -14.52 -17.40 -7.45
CA ASP A 39 -13.39 -17.19 -8.34
C ASP A 39 -13.39 -15.74 -8.83
N VAL A 40 -12.31 -14.99 -8.56
CA VAL A 40 -12.20 -13.57 -8.95
C VAL A 40 -12.29 -13.35 -10.47
N LEU A 41 -12.03 -14.39 -11.26
CA LEU A 41 -12.20 -14.31 -12.71
C LEU A 41 -13.66 -14.13 -13.13
N ASP A 42 -14.63 -14.58 -12.32
CA ASP A 42 -16.05 -14.41 -12.63
C ASP A 42 -16.42 -12.92 -12.61
N GLY A 43 -16.06 -12.21 -11.54
CA GLY A 43 -16.24 -10.76 -11.43
C GLY A 43 -15.43 -9.97 -12.45
N LEU A 44 -14.18 -10.39 -12.74
CA LEU A 44 -13.37 -9.77 -13.79
C LEU A 44 -14.03 -9.90 -15.17
N ASN A 45 -14.44 -11.12 -15.55
CA ASN A 45 -15.05 -11.37 -16.85
C ASN A 45 -16.40 -10.62 -16.97
N ALA A 46 -17.19 -10.56 -15.88
CA ALA A 46 -18.44 -9.80 -15.85
C ALA A 46 -18.21 -8.29 -16.04
N ALA A 47 -17.20 -7.72 -15.37
CA ALA A 47 -16.85 -6.31 -15.53
C ALA A 47 -16.37 -5.99 -16.97
N VAL A 48 -15.51 -6.83 -17.54
CA VAL A 48 -15.04 -6.70 -18.94
C VAL A 48 -16.22 -6.82 -19.92
N ALA A 49 -17.16 -7.72 -19.66
CA ALA A 49 -18.34 -7.88 -20.49
C ALA A 49 -19.25 -6.65 -20.45
N ALA A 50 -19.50 -6.09 -19.26
CA ALA A 50 -20.38 -4.95 -19.06
C ALA A 50 -19.88 -3.66 -19.73
N VAL A 51 -18.56 -3.47 -19.89
CA VAL A 51 -17.99 -2.35 -20.68
C VAL A 51 -17.90 -2.64 -22.18
N GLY A 52 -18.42 -3.78 -22.66
CA GLY A 52 -18.28 -4.20 -24.06
C GLY A 52 -16.82 -4.40 -24.47
N GLY A 53 -16.03 -4.98 -23.56
CA GLY A 53 -14.58 -5.12 -23.66
C GLY A 53 -14.07 -6.44 -24.26
N HIS A 54 -14.96 -7.32 -24.71
CA HIS A 54 -14.58 -8.63 -25.26
C HIS A 54 -13.62 -8.49 -26.44
N GLY A 55 -12.48 -9.18 -26.37
CA GLY A 55 -11.44 -9.16 -27.40
C GLY A 55 -10.52 -7.94 -27.37
N ALA A 56 -10.76 -6.95 -26.51
CA ALA A 56 -9.84 -5.84 -26.32
C ALA A 56 -8.63 -6.25 -25.45
N PRO A 57 -7.45 -5.64 -25.64
CA PRO A 57 -6.31 -5.80 -24.73
C PRO A 57 -6.69 -5.49 -23.28
N LEU A 58 -6.28 -6.37 -22.37
CA LEU A 58 -6.55 -6.24 -20.94
C LEU A 58 -5.31 -5.76 -20.18
N TYR A 59 -5.56 -4.80 -19.30
CA TYR A 59 -4.61 -4.26 -18.35
C TYR A 59 -5.20 -4.43 -16.96
N VAL A 60 -4.65 -5.34 -16.16
CA VAL A 60 -5.26 -5.70 -14.87
C VAL A 60 -4.32 -5.35 -13.73
N CYS A 61 -4.83 -4.65 -12.72
CA CYS A 61 -4.21 -4.56 -11.41
C CYS A 61 -5.09 -5.23 -10.36
N SER A 62 -4.52 -5.57 -9.22
CA SER A 62 -5.27 -6.22 -8.14
C SER A 62 -4.83 -5.78 -6.75
N SER A 63 -5.84 -5.64 -5.90
CA SER A 63 -5.74 -5.57 -4.44
C SER A 63 -6.68 -6.60 -3.77
N ALA A 64 -7.37 -7.43 -4.55
CA ALA A 64 -8.17 -8.53 -4.05
C ALA A 64 -7.34 -9.53 -3.22
N GLY A 65 -7.97 -10.11 -2.19
CA GLY A 65 -7.29 -10.92 -1.16
C GLY A 65 -7.34 -10.31 0.24
N GLY A 66 -7.85 -9.07 0.36
CA GLY A 66 -7.90 -8.33 1.63
C GLY A 66 -6.56 -7.67 1.97
N GLY A 67 -6.53 -6.90 3.06
CA GLY A 67 -5.27 -6.41 3.62
C GLY A 67 -4.39 -7.61 3.98
N LEU A 68 -3.17 -7.66 3.46
CA LEU A 68 -2.24 -8.77 3.69
C LEU A 68 -2.11 -9.02 5.19
N ARG A 69 -2.47 -10.22 5.69
CA ARG A 69 -2.33 -10.52 7.12
C ARG A 69 -0.87 -10.84 7.44
N LEU A 70 -0.19 -9.93 8.10
CA LEU A 70 1.23 -10.08 8.43
C LEU A 70 1.42 -10.44 9.91
N ALA A 71 2.22 -11.46 10.18
CA ALA A 71 2.79 -11.66 11.50
C ALA A 71 4.23 -11.12 11.53
N VAL A 72 4.58 -10.35 12.56
CA VAL A 72 5.93 -9.85 12.77
C VAL A 72 6.59 -10.60 13.91
N VAL A 73 7.78 -11.13 13.69
CA VAL A 73 8.62 -11.75 14.72
C VAL A 73 9.92 -10.97 14.78
N GLY A 74 10.12 -10.22 15.87
CA GLY A 74 11.32 -9.43 16.13
C GLY A 74 12.26 -10.02 17.17
N TYR A 75 13.41 -9.38 17.33
CA TYR A 75 14.39 -9.66 18.39
C TYR A 75 13.95 -9.07 19.72
N GLU A 76 13.58 -7.79 19.74
CA GLU A 76 13.12 -7.05 20.93
C GLU A 76 11.86 -6.23 20.57
N SER A 77 10.94 -6.11 21.54
CA SER A 77 9.59 -5.59 21.38
C SER A 77 9.55 -4.13 20.95
N LEU A 78 10.29 -3.25 21.64
CA LEU A 78 10.25 -1.81 21.44
C LEU A 78 11.14 -1.33 20.28
N VAL A 79 12.01 -2.19 19.75
CA VAL A 79 12.96 -1.84 18.72
C VAL A 79 12.64 -2.58 17.41
N THR A 80 13.01 -3.85 17.29
CA THR A 80 12.93 -4.56 16.01
C THR A 80 11.53 -5.06 15.67
N ALA A 81 10.74 -5.46 16.67
CA ALA A 81 9.36 -5.90 16.45
C ALA A 81 8.49 -4.69 16.07
N GLU A 82 8.67 -3.56 16.75
CA GLU A 82 8.03 -2.29 16.40
C GLU A 82 8.47 -1.77 15.01
N ALA A 83 9.76 -1.87 14.67
CA ALA A 83 10.24 -1.56 13.32
C ALA A 83 9.55 -2.44 12.27
N GLY A 84 9.48 -3.76 12.49
CA GLY A 84 8.79 -4.70 11.61
C GLY A 84 7.29 -4.43 11.51
N HIS A 85 6.63 -4.07 12.61
CA HIS A 85 5.23 -3.67 12.64
C HIS A 85 4.96 -2.49 11.71
N ARG A 86 5.76 -1.43 11.81
CA ARG A 86 5.65 -0.24 10.95
C ARG A 86 5.93 -0.52 9.48
N VAL A 87 6.93 -1.36 9.20
CA VAL A 87 7.21 -1.83 7.84
C VAL A 87 6.00 -2.58 7.28
N GLY A 88 5.34 -3.41 8.09
CA GLY A 88 4.12 -4.11 7.72
C GLY A 88 2.97 -3.15 7.36
N LEU A 89 2.65 -2.21 8.25
CA LEU A 89 1.60 -1.22 8.02
C LEU A 89 1.85 -0.42 6.74
N SER A 90 3.05 0.13 6.58
CA SER A 90 3.44 0.92 5.41
C SER A 90 3.58 0.09 4.11
N ALA A 91 3.61 -1.24 4.20
CA ALA A 91 3.47 -2.15 3.06
C ALA A 91 2.00 -2.40 2.69
N GLY A 92 1.04 -1.85 3.42
CA GLY A 92 -0.40 -2.10 3.28
C GLY A 92 -0.86 -3.42 3.88
N ALA A 93 -0.10 -3.95 4.83
CA ALA A 93 -0.43 -5.18 5.53
C ALA A 93 -1.21 -4.89 6.82
N GLN A 94 -2.18 -5.73 7.13
CA GLN A 94 -2.80 -5.77 8.45
C GLN A 94 -1.89 -6.61 9.36
N VAL A 95 -1.27 -5.98 10.36
CA VAL A 95 -0.41 -6.70 11.31
C VAL A 95 -1.28 -7.41 12.35
N VAL A 96 -1.44 -8.72 12.19
CA VAL A 96 -2.37 -9.57 12.97
C VAL A 96 -1.69 -10.22 14.17
N HIS A 97 -0.36 -10.19 14.23
CA HIS A 97 0.41 -10.76 15.32
C HIS A 97 1.78 -10.09 15.40
N VAL A 98 2.23 -9.79 16.62
CA VAL A 98 3.59 -9.33 16.89
C VAL A 98 4.16 -10.18 18.03
N ALA A 99 5.35 -10.73 17.81
CA ALA A 99 6.14 -11.43 18.81
C ALA A 99 7.56 -10.85 18.84
N ALA A 100 8.20 -10.93 20.00
CA ALA A 100 9.58 -10.54 20.18
C ALA A 100 10.34 -11.57 21.03
N GLY A 101 11.66 -11.60 20.86
CA GLY A 101 12.55 -12.52 21.56
C GLY A 101 12.52 -13.95 21.02
N PRO A 102 13.16 -14.89 21.73
CA PRO A 102 13.16 -16.29 21.36
C PRO A 102 11.75 -16.89 21.40
N LEU A 103 11.27 -17.39 20.26
CA LEU A 103 9.94 -17.99 20.13
C LEU A 103 9.84 -19.24 21.00
N THR A 104 8.86 -19.21 21.91
CA THR A 104 8.44 -20.36 22.72
C THR A 104 7.40 -21.20 21.97
N GLY A 105 7.04 -22.37 22.52
CA GLY A 105 5.97 -23.19 21.95
C GLY A 105 4.63 -22.44 21.93
N ALA A 106 4.32 -21.77 23.04
CA ALA A 106 3.12 -20.93 23.16
C ALA A 106 3.10 -19.77 22.16
N ALA A 107 4.25 -19.10 21.94
CA ALA A 107 4.34 -18.00 20.97
C ALA A 107 4.07 -18.48 19.53
N VAL A 108 4.60 -19.64 19.14
CA VAL A 108 4.30 -20.24 17.82
C VAL A 108 2.82 -20.59 17.71
N THR A 109 2.21 -21.14 18.76
CA THR A 109 0.77 -21.44 18.78
C THR A 109 -0.07 -20.18 18.60
N ALA A 110 0.27 -19.09 19.30
CA ALA A 110 -0.40 -17.80 19.15
C ALA A 110 -0.24 -17.23 17.72
N LEU A 111 0.96 -17.30 17.15
CA LEU A 111 1.22 -16.88 15.76
C LEU A 111 0.33 -17.65 14.77
N ARG A 112 0.16 -18.95 14.96
CA ARG A 112 -0.72 -19.78 14.11
C ARG A 112 -2.19 -19.44 14.28
N ALA A 113 -2.63 -19.21 15.51
CA ALA A 113 -4.01 -18.84 15.81
C ALA A 113 -4.39 -17.52 15.11
N ALA A 114 -3.43 -16.61 14.96
CA ALA A 114 -3.61 -15.36 14.22
C ALA A 114 -3.76 -15.54 12.69
N ARG A 115 -3.55 -16.74 12.14
CA ARG A 115 -3.71 -17.07 10.71
C ARG A 115 -3.07 -16.02 9.76
N PRO A 116 -1.75 -15.78 9.85
CA PRO A 116 -1.07 -14.87 8.93
C PRO A 116 -0.97 -15.46 7.52
N ASP A 117 -0.97 -14.59 6.52
CA ASP A 117 -0.68 -14.91 5.12
C ASP A 117 0.83 -14.85 4.84
N VAL A 118 1.57 -14.03 5.60
CA VAL A 118 3.04 -13.88 5.53
C VAL A 118 3.59 -13.69 6.93
N VAL A 119 4.80 -14.21 7.19
CA VAL A 119 5.58 -13.89 8.40
C VAL A 119 6.76 -12.98 8.00
N LEU A 120 6.86 -11.81 8.62
CA LEU A 120 8.06 -10.97 8.57
C LEU A 120 8.95 -11.34 9.76
N LEU A 121 10.08 -11.99 9.48
CA LEU A 121 11.10 -12.33 10.45
C LEU A 121 12.22 -11.29 10.41
N VAL A 122 12.31 -10.51 11.48
CA VAL A 122 13.25 -9.40 11.66
C VAL A 122 14.01 -9.59 12.96
N GLY A 123 15.12 -8.86 13.14
CA GLY A 123 15.88 -8.93 14.38
C GLY A 123 17.39 -8.93 14.15
N GLY A 124 18.09 -8.42 15.15
CA GLY A 124 19.53 -8.15 15.10
C GLY A 124 19.86 -7.00 14.16
N THR A 125 20.81 -6.15 14.56
CA THR A 125 21.48 -5.23 13.64
C THR A 125 22.50 -6.01 12.81
N ASP A 126 22.91 -5.47 11.67
CA ASP A 126 24.00 -6.06 10.89
C ASP A 126 25.31 -5.96 11.70
N GLY A 127 26.10 -7.04 11.80
CA GLY A 127 27.24 -7.13 12.71
C GLY A 127 26.89 -7.35 14.19
N GLY A 128 25.61 -7.44 14.54
CA GLY A 128 25.12 -7.62 15.91
C GLY A 128 24.80 -9.06 16.28
N ASP A 129 23.97 -9.24 17.31
CA ASP A 129 23.46 -10.56 17.72
C ASP A 129 22.62 -11.21 16.60
N GLY A 130 22.90 -12.47 16.32
CA GLY A 130 22.16 -13.29 15.36
C GLY A 130 21.47 -14.53 15.98
N GLU A 131 21.67 -14.78 17.27
CA GLU A 131 21.25 -16.04 17.91
C GLU A 131 19.74 -16.18 17.92
N VAL A 132 19.02 -15.12 18.29
CA VAL A 132 17.56 -15.13 18.37
C VAL A 132 16.95 -15.25 16.97
N LEU A 133 17.54 -14.63 15.94
CA LEU A 133 17.07 -14.73 14.56
C LEU A 133 17.19 -16.19 14.07
N LEU A 134 18.34 -16.82 14.31
CA LEU A 134 18.58 -18.22 13.96
C LEU A 134 17.67 -19.18 14.74
N HIS A 135 17.51 -18.95 16.05
CA HIS A 135 16.58 -19.70 16.89
C HIS A 135 15.16 -19.63 16.32
N ASN A 136 14.66 -18.43 16.06
CA ASN A 136 13.32 -18.20 15.53
C ASN A 136 13.13 -18.83 14.15
N ALA A 137 14.11 -18.71 13.25
CA ALA A 137 14.08 -19.38 11.95
C ALA A 137 13.95 -20.90 12.08
N ARG A 138 14.77 -21.54 12.93
CA ARG A 138 14.72 -22.98 13.18
C ARG A 138 13.39 -23.40 13.82
N ARG A 139 12.85 -22.60 14.75
CA ARG A 139 11.54 -22.86 15.39
C ARG A 139 10.38 -22.80 14.40
N LEU A 140 10.36 -21.80 13.52
CA LEU A 140 9.35 -21.68 12.47
C LEU A 140 9.47 -22.85 11.46
N ALA A 141 10.69 -23.22 11.06
CA ALA A 141 10.97 -24.34 10.16
C ALA A 141 10.47 -25.68 10.72
N ALA A 142 10.78 -25.97 11.99
CA ALA A 142 10.43 -27.23 12.66
C ALA A 142 8.91 -27.49 12.72
N GLN A 143 8.12 -26.42 12.66
CA GLN A 143 6.69 -26.47 12.86
C GLN A 143 5.93 -26.77 11.56
N ARG A 144 6.61 -26.81 10.40
CA ARG A 144 5.98 -26.97 9.07
C ARG A 144 4.97 -25.86 8.77
N LEU A 145 5.31 -24.63 9.14
CA LEU A 145 4.52 -23.46 8.73
C LEU A 145 4.56 -23.38 7.20
N ARG A 146 3.41 -23.54 6.52
CA ARG A 146 3.30 -23.37 5.05
C ARG A 146 3.12 -21.89 4.65
N VAL A 147 3.29 -20.99 5.61
CA VAL A 147 3.18 -19.55 5.41
C VAL A 147 4.54 -19.04 4.92
N PRO A 148 4.61 -18.30 3.80
CA PRO A 148 5.85 -17.71 3.32
C PRO A 148 6.48 -16.75 4.35
N VAL A 149 7.81 -16.76 4.44
CA VAL A 149 8.60 -15.91 5.35
C VAL A 149 9.36 -14.86 4.55
N VAL A 150 9.18 -13.59 4.89
CA VAL A 150 10.08 -12.51 4.49
C VAL A 150 11.15 -12.37 5.57
N LEU A 151 12.42 -12.64 5.22
CA LEU A 151 13.54 -12.61 6.14
C LEU A 151 14.34 -11.31 5.95
N ALA A 152 14.24 -10.42 6.94
CA ALA A 152 14.75 -9.05 6.90
C ALA A 152 15.51 -8.68 8.19
N GLY A 153 16.30 -9.63 8.72
CA GLY A 153 17.14 -9.45 9.90
C GLY A 153 18.64 -9.43 9.58
N ASN A 154 19.45 -9.50 10.66
CA ASN A 154 20.92 -9.45 10.67
C ASN A 154 21.57 -10.13 9.45
N ALA A 155 22.31 -9.36 8.67
CA ALA A 155 22.92 -9.78 7.41
C ALA A 155 23.89 -10.95 7.53
N ASP A 156 24.60 -11.09 8.64
CA ASP A 156 25.67 -12.09 8.79
C ASP A 156 25.09 -13.49 8.94
N VAL A 157 23.99 -13.63 9.68
CA VAL A 157 23.32 -14.92 9.93
C VAL A 157 22.13 -15.17 9.00
N ARG A 158 21.75 -14.20 8.17
CA ARG A 158 20.61 -14.29 7.24
C ARG A 158 20.71 -15.48 6.26
N PRO A 159 21.87 -15.79 5.64
CA PRO A 159 22.00 -16.96 4.77
C PRO A 159 21.72 -18.28 5.51
N GLU A 160 22.19 -18.42 6.74
CA GLU A 160 21.98 -19.61 7.56
C GLU A 160 20.50 -19.73 7.98
N ALA A 161 19.88 -18.63 8.43
CA ALA A 161 18.46 -18.58 8.77
C ALA A 161 17.57 -18.97 7.56
N ALA A 162 17.90 -18.46 6.37
CA ALA A 162 17.21 -18.82 5.13
C ALA A 162 17.35 -20.32 4.83
N ALA A 163 18.56 -20.88 4.93
CA ALA A 163 18.82 -22.30 4.71
C ALA A 163 18.03 -23.19 5.69
N ALA A 164 17.94 -22.80 6.97
CA ALA A 164 17.19 -23.55 7.98
C ALA A 164 15.68 -23.64 7.64
N LEU A 165 15.10 -22.56 7.12
CA LEU A 165 13.70 -22.49 6.70
C LEU A 165 13.45 -23.29 5.41
N THR A 166 14.27 -23.07 4.37
CA THR A 166 14.09 -23.71 3.06
C THR A 166 14.33 -25.22 3.12
N ALA A 167 15.27 -25.70 3.95
CA ALA A 167 15.51 -27.12 4.17
C ALA A 167 14.27 -27.88 4.69
N ARG A 168 13.29 -27.17 5.27
CA ARG A 168 12.01 -27.73 5.72
C ARG A 168 10.83 -27.38 4.81
N GLY A 169 11.10 -26.84 3.63
CA GLY A 169 10.09 -26.50 2.61
C GLY A 169 9.29 -25.24 2.92
N VAL A 170 9.77 -24.37 3.82
CA VAL A 170 9.16 -23.06 4.05
C VAL A 170 9.57 -22.13 2.90
N PRO A 171 8.63 -21.49 2.17
CA PRO A 171 8.99 -20.49 1.16
C PRO A 171 9.62 -19.27 1.84
N VAL A 172 10.78 -18.82 1.34
CA VAL A 172 11.52 -17.68 1.92
C VAL A 172 11.80 -16.63 0.85
N THR A 173 11.59 -15.37 1.19
CA THR A 173 12.07 -14.21 0.43
C THR A 173 13.05 -13.44 1.31
N VAL A 174 14.31 -13.41 0.90
CA VAL A 174 15.40 -12.72 1.63
C VAL A 174 15.47 -11.27 1.17
N THR A 175 15.68 -10.34 2.09
CA THR A 175 15.79 -8.91 1.77
C THR A 175 16.74 -8.19 2.74
N GLY A 176 16.95 -6.89 2.53
CA GLY A 176 17.73 -6.03 3.42
C GLY A 176 17.15 -5.98 4.84
N ASN A 177 18.00 -5.72 5.83
CA ASN A 177 17.58 -5.64 7.23
C ASN A 177 16.65 -4.43 7.43
N VAL A 178 15.55 -4.61 8.17
CA VAL A 178 14.66 -3.47 8.51
C VAL A 178 15.34 -2.47 9.45
N LEU A 179 16.28 -2.94 10.26
CA LEU A 179 17.01 -2.13 11.24
C LEU A 179 18.50 -2.49 11.17
N PRO A 180 19.21 -2.12 10.09
CA PRO A 180 20.60 -2.51 9.89
C PRO A 180 21.53 -1.99 11.00
N ARG A 181 21.19 -0.84 11.60
CA ARG A 181 21.91 -0.24 12.73
C ARG A 181 20.94 0.29 13.77
N ILE A 182 21.37 0.40 15.02
CA ILE A 182 20.55 0.97 16.10
C ILE A 182 20.08 2.37 15.70
N GLY A 183 18.77 2.61 15.79
CA GLY A 183 18.14 3.89 15.44
C GLY A 183 17.97 4.16 13.94
N VAL A 184 18.48 3.29 13.06
CA VAL A 184 18.39 3.44 11.60
C VAL A 184 17.40 2.45 11.04
N LEU A 185 16.20 2.93 10.68
CA LEU A 185 15.16 2.14 10.00
C LEU A 185 15.36 2.18 8.48
N ASP A 186 15.46 1.01 7.84
CA ASP A 186 15.45 0.87 6.38
C ASP A 186 14.24 0.03 5.91
N PRO A 187 13.10 0.67 5.65
CA PRO A 187 11.86 -0.05 5.39
C PRO A 187 11.72 -0.54 3.94
N LEU A 188 12.45 0.05 2.99
CA LEU A 188 12.18 -0.12 1.56
C LEU A 188 12.38 -1.56 1.07
N PRO A 189 13.51 -2.24 1.39
CA PRO A 189 13.73 -3.60 0.92
C PRO A 189 12.68 -4.58 1.45
N ALA A 190 12.28 -4.43 2.71
CA ALA A 190 11.28 -5.29 3.33
C ALA A 190 9.87 -5.02 2.78
N ARG A 191 9.48 -3.75 2.57
CA ARG A 191 8.20 -3.41 1.93
C ARG A 191 8.09 -4.01 0.53
N ALA A 192 9.13 -3.91 -0.28
CA ALA A 192 9.17 -4.50 -1.61
C ALA A 192 9.01 -6.03 -1.56
N ALA A 193 9.74 -6.71 -0.66
CA ALA A 193 9.64 -8.15 -0.47
C ALA A 193 8.24 -8.60 0.00
N ILE A 194 7.61 -7.86 0.92
CA ILE A 194 6.25 -8.12 1.39
C ILE A 194 5.26 -8.01 0.23
N ARG A 195 5.36 -6.96 -0.58
CA ARG A 195 4.50 -6.74 -1.76
C ARG A 195 4.64 -7.86 -2.78
N ASP A 196 5.87 -8.26 -3.06
CA ASP A 196 6.20 -9.32 -4.01
C ASP A 196 5.67 -10.69 -3.53
N VAL A 197 5.81 -11.01 -2.24
CA VAL A 197 5.21 -12.20 -1.65
C VAL A 197 3.69 -12.15 -1.71
N PHE A 198 3.06 -10.99 -1.44
CA PHE A 198 1.62 -10.81 -1.57
C PHE A 198 1.13 -11.09 -2.99
N LEU A 199 1.80 -10.53 -4.00
CA LEU A 199 1.47 -10.75 -5.41
C LEU A 199 1.58 -12.23 -5.79
N ARG A 200 2.67 -12.91 -5.43
CA ARG A 200 2.89 -14.32 -5.81
C ARG A 200 2.02 -15.31 -5.05
N HIS A 201 1.86 -15.14 -3.74
CA HIS A 201 1.30 -16.17 -2.86
C HIS A 201 -0.14 -15.91 -2.44
N VAL A 202 -0.57 -14.65 -2.38
CA VAL A 202 -1.93 -14.28 -1.97
C VAL A 202 -2.77 -13.99 -3.20
N ILE A 203 -2.34 -13.05 -4.05
CA ILE A 203 -3.05 -12.69 -5.28
C ILE A 203 -2.96 -13.82 -6.32
N GLY A 204 -1.73 -14.29 -6.58
CA GLY A 204 -1.47 -15.40 -7.50
C GLY A 204 -1.70 -16.79 -6.90
N GLY A 205 -2.08 -16.86 -5.62
CA GLY A 205 -2.36 -18.11 -4.93
C GLY A 205 -3.73 -18.71 -5.28
N LYS A 206 -3.93 -19.98 -4.90
CA LYS A 206 -5.19 -20.72 -5.14
C LYS A 206 -6.43 -20.18 -4.40
N ARG A 207 -6.27 -19.11 -3.61
CA ARG A 207 -7.35 -18.54 -2.79
C ARG A 207 -8.28 -17.63 -3.59
N LEU A 208 -7.77 -16.95 -4.61
CA LEU A 208 -8.56 -16.01 -5.41
C LEU A 208 -9.07 -16.62 -6.72
N SER A 209 -8.30 -17.51 -7.34
CA SER A 209 -8.71 -18.20 -8.56
C SER A 209 -8.28 -19.66 -8.54
N LYS A 210 -9.03 -20.52 -9.23
CA LYS A 210 -8.75 -21.95 -9.31
C LYS A 210 -7.49 -22.28 -10.13
N GLY A 211 -6.97 -21.35 -10.93
CA GLY A 211 -5.81 -21.54 -11.81
C GLY A 211 -4.88 -20.33 -11.92
N SER A 212 -3.87 -20.41 -12.78
CA SER A 212 -2.84 -19.37 -12.96
C SER A 212 -3.28 -18.20 -13.84
N ARG A 213 -4.44 -18.30 -14.52
CA ARG A 213 -4.92 -17.27 -15.47
C ARG A 213 -5.01 -15.90 -14.82
N PHE A 214 -5.57 -15.80 -13.61
CA PHE A 214 -5.65 -14.51 -12.92
C PHE A 214 -4.27 -13.93 -12.65
N ALA A 215 -3.36 -14.74 -12.10
CA ALA A 215 -1.98 -14.33 -11.85
C ALA A 215 -1.26 -13.85 -13.12
N SER A 216 -1.49 -14.50 -14.27
CA SER A 216 -0.91 -14.08 -15.55
C SER A 216 -1.51 -12.80 -16.13
N LEU A 217 -2.72 -12.40 -15.71
CA LEU A 217 -3.37 -11.17 -16.16
C LEU A 217 -2.93 -9.95 -15.32
N VAL A 218 -2.67 -10.14 -14.03
CA VAL A 218 -2.29 -9.06 -13.11
C VAL A 218 -0.90 -8.54 -13.45
N ARG A 219 -0.85 -7.27 -13.87
CA ARG A 219 0.39 -6.55 -14.23
C ARG A 219 1.00 -5.78 -13.06
N ALA A 220 0.17 -5.34 -12.11
CA ALA A 220 0.60 -4.54 -10.97
C ALA A 220 -0.33 -4.72 -9.77
N ALA A 221 0.14 -4.37 -8.57
CA ALA A 221 -0.77 -4.12 -7.46
C ALA A 221 -1.55 -2.83 -7.73
N THR A 222 -2.83 -2.77 -7.35
CA THR A 222 -3.67 -1.57 -7.55
C THR A 222 -2.98 -0.29 -7.11
N PRO A 223 -2.34 -0.23 -5.93
CA PRO A 223 -1.75 1.01 -5.49
C PRO A 223 -0.52 1.46 -6.27
N ASP A 224 0.22 0.53 -6.88
CA ASP A 224 1.37 0.88 -7.71
C ASP A 224 0.89 1.46 -9.05
N ALA A 225 -0.22 0.93 -9.59
CA ALA A 225 -0.90 1.52 -10.73
C ALA A 225 -1.47 2.91 -10.39
N VAL A 226 -2.09 3.10 -9.22
CA VAL A 226 -2.56 4.43 -8.80
C VAL A 226 -1.39 5.41 -8.68
N LEU A 227 -0.29 5.02 -8.04
CA LEU A 227 0.90 5.89 -7.92
C LEU A 227 1.42 6.33 -9.30
N ALA A 228 1.55 5.41 -10.26
CA ALA A 228 1.94 5.74 -11.62
C ALA A 228 0.96 6.73 -12.29
N GLY A 229 -0.34 6.60 -12.04
CA GLY A 229 -1.34 7.58 -12.49
C GLY A 229 -1.20 8.95 -11.84
N VAL A 230 -0.89 9.01 -10.53
CA VAL A 230 -0.64 10.26 -9.80
C VAL A 230 0.59 10.96 -10.35
N GLU A 231 1.64 10.21 -10.68
CA GLU A 231 2.86 10.75 -11.30
C GLU A 231 2.56 11.40 -12.66
N LEU A 232 1.84 10.70 -13.53
CA LEU A 232 1.41 11.24 -14.82
C LEU A 232 0.57 12.52 -14.68
N LEU A 233 -0.34 12.53 -13.70
CA LEU A 233 -1.18 13.70 -13.43
C LEU A 233 -0.34 14.90 -12.96
N ALA A 234 0.61 14.68 -12.05
CA ALA A 234 1.50 15.73 -11.55
C ALA A 234 2.37 16.31 -12.67
N ASP A 235 2.94 15.44 -13.50
CA ASP A 235 3.71 15.84 -14.68
C ASP A 235 2.84 16.66 -15.66
N ARG A 236 1.58 16.24 -15.87
CA ARG A 236 0.64 16.92 -16.77
C ARG A 236 0.16 18.28 -16.25
N ALA A 237 0.00 18.39 -14.93
CA ALA A 237 -0.39 19.62 -14.25
C ALA A 237 0.79 20.59 -14.05
N GLY A 238 2.02 20.09 -14.04
CA GLY A 238 3.21 20.86 -13.66
C GLY A 238 3.14 21.35 -12.22
N ALA A 239 2.48 20.61 -11.33
CA ALA A 239 2.20 21.04 -9.97
C ALA A 239 2.16 19.86 -8.98
N GLY A 240 2.38 20.16 -7.70
CA GLY A 240 2.30 19.16 -6.64
C GLY A 240 0.89 18.58 -6.51
N VAL A 241 0.78 17.25 -6.51
CA VAL A 241 -0.46 16.49 -6.37
C VAL A 241 -0.42 15.66 -5.08
N LEU A 242 -1.51 15.71 -4.32
CA LEU A 242 -1.81 14.82 -3.21
C LEU A 242 -3.07 14.02 -3.54
N VAL A 243 -3.04 12.70 -3.33
CA VAL A 243 -4.23 11.84 -3.50
C VAL A 243 -4.48 11.08 -2.21
N VAL A 244 -5.73 11.09 -1.76
CA VAL A 244 -6.22 10.29 -0.63
C VAL A 244 -7.25 9.30 -1.17
N ASP A 245 -6.92 8.02 -1.12
CA ASP A 245 -7.79 6.91 -1.54
C ASP A 245 -8.25 6.12 -0.31
N VAL A 246 -9.51 6.31 0.08
CA VAL A 246 -10.10 5.60 1.23
C VAL A 246 -10.87 4.38 0.73
N GLY A 247 -10.29 3.21 0.98
CA GLY A 247 -10.90 1.91 0.70
C GLY A 247 -11.65 1.32 1.90
N GLY A 248 -12.29 0.17 1.66
CA GLY A 248 -12.94 -0.58 2.73
C GLY A 248 -11.95 -1.17 3.75
N ALA A 249 -10.73 -1.50 3.31
CA ALA A 249 -9.72 -2.14 4.15
C ALA A 249 -8.53 -1.24 4.48
N THR A 250 -8.09 -0.42 3.52
CA THR A 250 -6.87 0.40 3.63
C THR A 250 -7.16 1.83 3.20
N THR A 251 -6.33 2.74 3.68
CA THR A 251 -6.29 4.13 3.23
C THR A 251 -4.90 4.39 2.67
N ASP A 252 -4.84 4.76 1.40
CA ASP A 252 -3.60 5.07 0.72
C ASP A 252 -3.49 6.59 0.52
N VAL A 253 -2.32 7.15 0.82
CA VAL A 253 -1.98 8.55 0.58
C VAL A 253 -0.80 8.62 -0.37
N TYR A 254 -0.98 9.28 -1.49
CA TYR A 254 0.03 9.47 -2.53
C TYR A 254 0.40 10.94 -2.61
N SER A 255 1.69 11.23 -2.77
CA SER A 255 2.15 12.59 -3.06
C SER A 255 3.14 12.58 -4.20
N ALA A 256 2.93 13.43 -5.19
CA ALA A 256 3.91 13.78 -6.21
C ALA A 256 4.18 15.29 -6.09
N LEU A 257 5.29 15.65 -5.46
CA LEU A 257 5.73 17.02 -5.24
C LEU A 257 6.64 17.44 -6.39
N VAL A 258 6.47 18.66 -6.89
CA VAL A 258 7.40 19.23 -7.88
C VAL A 258 8.62 19.73 -7.11
N PRO A 259 9.85 19.33 -7.48
CA PRO A 259 11.06 19.84 -6.83
C PRO A 259 11.16 21.36 -6.96
N ASP A 260 11.57 22.05 -5.90
CA ASP A 260 11.95 23.46 -5.99
C ASP A 260 13.17 23.62 -6.91
N ALA A 261 13.16 24.61 -7.79
CA ALA A 261 14.30 24.93 -8.68
C ALA A 261 15.61 25.25 -7.91
N GLU A 262 15.51 25.68 -6.65
CA GLU A 262 16.68 25.84 -5.75
C GLU A 262 17.26 24.50 -5.28
N ALA A 263 16.47 23.43 -5.23
CA ALA A 263 16.93 22.07 -4.94
C ALA A 263 17.67 21.42 -6.14
N GLU A 264 17.42 21.91 -7.36
CA GLU A 264 18.11 21.44 -8.57
C GLU A 264 19.53 22.00 -8.74
N THR A 265 19.82 23.17 -8.13
CA THR A 265 21.11 23.87 -8.25
C THR A 265 22.00 23.75 -7.01
N GLY A 266 21.47 23.21 -5.90
CA GLY A 266 22.20 23.00 -4.65
C GLY A 266 22.82 21.60 -4.48
N PRO A 267 23.63 21.37 -3.42
CA PRO A 267 24.30 20.09 -3.14
C PRO A 267 23.37 18.91 -2.79
N ARG A 268 22.04 19.07 -2.89
CA ARG A 268 21.02 18.05 -2.58
C ARG A 268 20.46 17.33 -3.82
N ARG A 269 21.02 17.59 -5.00
CA ARG A 269 20.55 17.11 -6.31
C ARG A 269 20.37 15.58 -6.39
N ASP A 270 21.29 14.80 -5.81
CA ASP A 270 21.24 13.33 -5.85
C ASP A 270 20.18 12.71 -4.91
N VAL A 271 19.63 13.51 -4.00
CA VAL A 271 18.57 13.10 -3.04
C VAL A 271 17.17 13.47 -3.55
N ALA A 272 17.08 14.39 -4.52
CA ALA A 272 15.82 14.89 -5.08
C ALA A 272 15.08 13.86 -5.96
N GLY A 273 15.80 12.98 -6.65
CA GLY A 273 15.23 12.01 -7.59
C GLY A 273 14.32 10.95 -6.95
N THR A 274 14.43 10.71 -5.64
CA THR A 274 13.63 9.72 -4.87
C THR A 274 12.66 10.36 -3.89
N LEU A 275 12.78 11.67 -3.60
CA LEU A 275 11.93 12.39 -2.65
C LEU A 275 10.81 13.21 -3.29
N TRP A 276 10.67 13.24 -4.62
CA TRP A 276 9.56 13.93 -5.26
C TRP A 276 8.26 13.11 -5.31
N ARG A 277 8.35 11.77 -5.27
CA ARG A 277 7.19 10.86 -5.33
C ARG A 277 7.09 10.01 -4.07
N SER A 278 5.88 9.76 -3.59
CA SER A 278 5.63 9.01 -2.36
C SER A 278 4.29 8.32 -2.35
N ARG A 279 4.26 7.25 -1.56
CA ARG A 279 3.04 6.62 -1.12
C ARG A 279 3.19 6.10 0.30
N THR A 280 2.19 6.40 1.13
CA THR A 280 1.96 5.74 2.42
C THR A 280 0.69 4.93 2.34
N VAL A 281 0.70 3.77 2.98
CA VAL A 281 -0.44 2.86 3.05
C VAL A 281 -0.71 2.62 4.51
N GLU A 282 -1.97 2.76 4.90
CA GLU A 282 -2.41 2.49 6.25
C GLU A 282 -3.29 1.25 6.23
N GLY A 283 -2.65 0.10 6.47
CA GLY A 283 -3.31 -1.21 6.50
C GLY A 283 -4.31 -1.40 7.65
N ASP A 284 -4.29 -0.49 8.63
CA ASP A 284 -5.17 -0.42 9.78
C ASP A 284 -6.31 0.60 9.63
N LEU A 285 -6.36 1.37 8.54
CA LEU A 285 -7.38 2.42 8.35
C LEU A 285 -8.27 2.12 7.15
N GLY A 286 -9.55 1.86 7.37
CA GLY A 286 -10.55 1.71 6.32
C GLY A 286 -11.97 1.93 6.83
N VAL A 287 -12.96 1.87 5.92
CA VAL A 287 -14.37 2.13 6.27
C VAL A 287 -15.23 0.87 6.45
N ALA A 288 -14.72 -0.30 6.08
CA ALA A 288 -15.43 -1.58 6.19
C ALA A 288 -14.59 -2.59 6.98
N VAL A 289 -13.80 -3.43 6.31
CA VAL A 289 -12.89 -4.39 6.97
C VAL A 289 -11.90 -3.69 7.91
N GLY A 290 -11.47 -2.46 7.56
CA GLY A 290 -10.56 -1.65 8.37
C GLY A 290 -11.25 -0.74 9.40
N ALA A 291 -12.58 -0.79 9.55
CA ALA A 291 -13.34 0.15 10.37
C ALA A 291 -12.90 0.19 11.83
N ASP A 292 -12.67 -0.98 12.44
CA ASP A 292 -12.26 -1.08 13.84
C ASP A 292 -10.87 -0.48 14.07
N GLY A 293 -9.96 -0.68 13.11
CA GLY A 293 -8.63 -0.07 13.16
C GLY A 293 -8.69 1.45 13.06
N THR A 294 -9.55 1.99 12.19
CA THR A 294 -9.82 3.43 12.12
C THR A 294 -10.36 3.97 13.45
N ARG A 295 -11.31 3.29 14.09
CA ARG A 295 -11.86 3.70 15.40
C ARG A 295 -10.80 3.68 16.50
N ALA A 296 -9.96 2.63 16.53
CA ALA A 296 -8.86 2.53 17.48
C ALA A 296 -7.80 3.63 17.28
N ALA A 297 -7.47 3.93 16.02
CA ALA A 297 -6.56 5.01 15.67
C ALA A 297 -7.14 6.39 16.03
N ALA A 298 -8.44 6.60 15.82
CA ALA A 298 -9.13 7.83 16.22
C ALA A 298 -9.02 8.08 17.73
N ALA A 299 -9.25 7.05 18.54
CA ALA A 299 -9.09 7.14 19.99
C ALA A 299 -7.64 7.48 20.39
N THR A 300 -6.67 6.88 19.72
CA THR A 300 -5.23 7.14 19.97
C THR A 300 -4.84 8.58 19.62
N GLU A 301 -5.34 9.10 18.50
CA GLU A 301 -5.13 10.48 18.04
C GLU A 301 -6.07 11.49 18.73
N LYS A 302 -6.90 11.04 19.69
CA LYS A 302 -7.89 11.84 20.44
C LYS A 302 -8.87 12.59 19.53
N LEU A 303 -9.23 11.98 18.40
CA LEU A 303 -10.27 12.48 17.50
C LEU A 303 -11.66 12.06 17.99
N PRO A 304 -12.71 12.81 17.64
CA PRO A 304 -14.08 12.40 17.91
C PRO A 304 -14.37 11.01 17.33
N PRO A 305 -15.17 10.18 18.02
CA PRO A 305 -15.55 8.88 17.47
C PRO A 305 -16.40 9.08 16.21
N PRO A 306 -16.08 8.40 15.09
CA PRO A 306 -16.82 8.58 13.84
C PRO A 306 -18.24 8.01 13.93
N GLY A 307 -19.23 8.81 13.54
CA GLY A 307 -20.65 8.49 13.66
C GLY A 307 -21.20 7.65 12.50
N ASP A 308 -20.80 7.96 11.27
CA ASP A 308 -21.20 7.26 10.05
C ASP A 308 -20.00 6.95 9.14
N ASP A 309 -20.26 6.39 7.95
CA ASP A 309 -19.21 6.03 6.98
C ASP A 309 -18.45 7.25 6.44
N ARG A 310 -19.07 8.43 6.38
CA ARG A 310 -18.41 9.67 5.93
C ARG A 310 -17.45 10.18 6.99
N ASP A 311 -17.86 10.16 8.25
CA ASP A 311 -17.01 10.51 9.39
C ASP A 311 -15.87 9.50 9.56
N LEU A 312 -16.15 8.22 9.32
CA LEU A 312 -15.14 7.16 9.35
C LEU A 312 -14.11 7.36 8.23
N ALA A 313 -14.56 7.68 7.02
CA ALA A 313 -13.68 7.99 5.90
C ALA A 313 -12.84 9.25 6.14
N ALA A 314 -13.45 10.31 6.69
CA ALA A 314 -12.77 11.54 7.04
C ALA A 314 -11.69 11.28 8.10
N THR A 315 -12.02 10.50 9.14
CA THR A 315 -11.09 10.13 10.20
C THR A 315 -9.92 9.31 9.66
N ALA A 316 -10.20 8.30 8.82
CA ALA A 316 -9.17 7.49 8.17
C ALA A 316 -8.23 8.36 7.30
N ALA A 317 -8.81 9.23 6.47
CA ALA A 317 -8.07 10.16 5.61
C ALA A 317 -7.19 11.12 6.41
N THR A 318 -7.73 11.75 7.46
CA THR A 318 -6.99 12.68 8.33
C THR A 318 -5.81 11.98 9.02
N ILE A 319 -6.03 10.81 9.61
CA ILE A 319 -4.96 10.07 10.30
C ILE A 319 -3.90 9.62 9.29
N ALA A 320 -4.31 9.06 8.14
CA ALA A 320 -3.38 8.62 7.10
C ALA A 320 -2.52 9.77 6.59
N LEU A 321 -3.11 10.94 6.38
CA LEU A 321 -2.38 12.11 5.93
C LEU A 321 -1.45 12.68 7.00
N ARG A 322 -1.85 12.69 8.28
CA ARG A 322 -0.94 13.00 9.40
C ARG A 322 0.28 12.11 9.38
N ARG A 323 0.08 10.78 9.25
CA ARG A 323 1.17 9.80 9.20
C ARG A 323 2.07 10.02 7.97
N HIS A 324 1.48 10.29 6.81
CA HIS A 324 2.19 10.60 5.58
C HIS A 324 3.06 11.88 5.69
N ALA A 325 2.50 12.97 6.23
CA ALA A 325 3.17 14.26 6.29
C ALA A 325 4.19 14.37 7.44
N ARG A 326 3.90 13.81 8.61
CA ARG A 326 4.82 13.86 9.76
C ARG A 326 6.02 12.93 9.62
N GLY A 327 5.93 11.91 8.76
CA GLY A 327 6.90 10.82 8.71
C GLY A 327 6.91 9.99 9.99
N HIS A 328 7.97 9.20 10.18
CA HIS A 328 8.07 8.21 11.26
C HIS A 328 9.20 8.57 12.24
N SER A 329 8.97 8.40 13.53
CA SER A 329 10.05 8.53 14.53
C SER A 329 10.71 7.18 14.75
N SER A 330 12.04 7.07 14.73
CA SER A 330 12.74 5.80 15.01
C SER A 330 12.67 5.37 16.48
N GLY A 331 12.10 6.17 17.37
CA GLY A 331 11.97 5.86 18.80
C GLY A 331 11.66 7.10 19.65
N PRO A 332 11.28 6.95 20.93
CA PRO A 332 10.96 8.07 21.81
C PRO A 332 12.08 9.11 21.85
N GLY A 333 11.74 10.39 21.65
CA GLY A 333 12.69 11.51 21.65
C GLY A 333 13.58 11.62 20.39
N LEU A 334 13.46 10.69 19.43
CA LEU A 334 14.22 10.76 18.18
C LEU A 334 13.47 11.56 17.10
N PRO A 335 14.20 12.32 16.26
CA PRO A 335 13.62 13.07 15.15
C PRO A 335 12.79 12.18 14.23
N ARG A 336 11.68 12.73 13.71
CA ARG A 336 10.91 12.05 12.66
C ARG A 336 11.67 12.14 11.34
N THR A 337 11.64 11.07 10.58
CA THR A 337 12.24 10.97 9.25
C THR A 337 11.18 10.61 8.21
N GLY A 338 11.40 11.03 6.96
CA GLY A 338 10.48 10.76 5.86
C GLY A 338 9.18 11.57 5.88
N GLY A 339 9.09 12.61 6.72
CA GLY A 339 8.00 13.59 6.66
C GLY A 339 8.08 14.41 5.37
N ARG A 340 6.94 14.97 4.96
CA ARG A 340 6.79 15.71 3.71
C ARG A 340 6.15 17.06 3.96
N ASP A 341 6.72 18.06 3.31
CA ASP A 341 6.12 19.38 3.22
C ASP A 341 5.08 19.38 2.11
N LEU A 342 3.81 19.59 2.46
CA LEU A 342 2.70 19.55 1.51
C LEU A 342 2.14 20.95 1.20
N ARG A 343 2.80 22.03 1.66
CA ARG A 343 2.32 23.42 1.47
C ARG A 343 2.15 23.81 0.00
N ASP A 344 3.05 23.33 -0.84
CA ASP A 344 3.06 23.66 -2.27
C ASP A 344 2.28 22.67 -3.13
N VAL A 345 1.59 21.71 -2.53
CA VAL A 345 0.57 20.93 -3.23
C VAL A 345 -0.52 21.89 -3.74
N ARG A 346 -0.80 21.84 -5.04
CA ARG A 346 -1.83 22.65 -5.70
C ARG A 346 -3.06 21.85 -6.08
N ILE A 347 -2.98 20.52 -6.06
CA ILE A 347 -4.09 19.64 -6.41
C ILE A 347 -4.23 18.57 -5.33
N VAL A 348 -5.42 18.47 -4.76
CA VAL A 348 -5.77 17.43 -3.77
C VAL A 348 -6.92 16.59 -4.33
N ILE A 349 -6.70 15.30 -4.49
CA ILE A 349 -7.67 14.37 -5.06
C ILE A 349 -8.19 13.42 -4.01
N GLY A 350 -9.51 13.34 -3.92
CA GLY A 350 -10.21 12.28 -3.22
C GLY A 350 -10.56 11.14 -4.17
N SER A 351 -10.15 9.92 -3.83
CA SER A 351 -10.59 8.70 -4.51
C SER A 351 -11.08 7.66 -3.49
N GLY A 352 -11.56 6.52 -3.97
CA GLY A 352 -12.09 5.46 -3.11
C GLY A 352 -13.58 5.59 -2.80
N GLY A 353 -14.15 4.54 -2.20
CA GLY A 353 -15.60 4.29 -2.16
C GLY A 353 -16.42 5.48 -1.68
N VAL A 354 -16.30 5.83 -0.39
CA VAL A 354 -17.10 6.91 0.22
C VAL A 354 -16.90 8.26 -0.49
N LEU A 355 -15.68 8.53 -0.96
CA LEU A 355 -15.36 9.77 -1.64
C LEU A 355 -16.08 9.87 -3.00
N ARG A 356 -16.09 8.78 -3.78
CA ARG A 356 -16.75 8.68 -5.09
C ARG A 356 -18.27 8.68 -5.02
N HIS A 357 -18.85 8.20 -3.92
CA HIS A 357 -20.30 8.03 -3.74
C HIS A 357 -20.95 9.11 -2.84
N GLY A 358 -20.39 10.33 -2.85
CA GLY A 358 -21.03 11.52 -2.26
C GLY A 358 -20.46 12.01 -0.93
N GLY A 359 -19.35 11.44 -0.46
CA GLY A 359 -18.61 11.90 0.72
C GLY A 359 -17.35 12.72 0.42
N GLY A 360 -16.97 12.89 -0.85
CA GLY A 360 -15.69 13.47 -1.25
C GLY A 360 -15.40 14.84 -0.64
N ASP A 361 -16.36 15.78 -0.75
CA ASP A 361 -16.17 17.14 -0.24
C ASP A 361 -16.04 17.18 1.29
N HIS A 362 -16.78 16.32 2.00
CA HIS A 362 -16.68 16.18 3.47
C HIS A 362 -15.30 15.69 3.88
N VAL A 363 -14.83 14.61 3.24
CA VAL A 363 -13.53 14.00 3.56
C VAL A 363 -12.37 14.93 3.23
N LEU A 364 -12.38 15.54 2.04
CA LEU A 364 -11.33 16.48 1.63
C LEU A 364 -11.34 17.76 2.47
N GLY A 365 -12.53 18.25 2.85
CA GLY A 365 -12.67 19.38 3.76
C GLY A 365 -12.09 19.09 5.14
N ALA A 366 -12.36 17.91 5.71
CA ALA A 366 -11.79 17.49 6.99
C ALA A 366 -10.26 17.38 6.94
N VAL A 367 -9.73 16.85 5.84
CA VAL A 367 -8.28 16.75 5.58
C VAL A 367 -7.63 18.14 5.52
N LEU A 368 -8.21 19.08 4.77
CA LEU A 368 -7.66 20.41 4.57
C LEU A 368 -7.86 21.35 5.77
N ALA A 369 -8.72 20.99 6.71
CA ALA A 369 -8.92 21.74 7.96
C ALA A 369 -8.05 21.24 9.13
N ASP A 370 -7.33 20.12 8.97
CA ASP A 370 -6.59 19.47 10.06
C ASP A 370 -5.26 20.17 10.43
N THR A 371 -5.34 21.21 11.24
CA THR A 371 -4.15 21.92 11.76
C THR A 371 -3.57 21.29 13.03
N ALA A 372 -4.37 20.49 13.76
CA ALA A 372 -3.96 19.76 14.97
C ALA A 372 -2.87 18.71 14.69
N GLY A 373 -2.65 18.45 13.40
CA GLY A 373 -1.61 17.62 12.86
C GLY A 373 -0.18 18.10 13.13
N GLY A 374 0.11 19.39 13.30
CA GLY A 374 1.51 19.85 13.36
C GLY A 374 2.31 19.50 12.08
N TRP A 375 1.61 19.40 10.95
CA TRP A 375 2.18 19.20 9.62
C TRP A 375 1.70 20.32 8.70
N ALA A 376 2.38 20.47 7.57
CA ALA A 376 2.19 21.59 6.68
C ALA A 376 1.09 21.26 5.66
N LEU A 377 -0.11 21.85 5.84
CA LEU A 377 -1.27 21.63 4.98
C LEU A 377 -1.08 22.25 3.59
N PRO A 378 -1.70 21.71 2.53
CA PRO A 378 -1.88 22.44 1.28
C PRO A 378 -2.69 23.72 1.52
N ASP A 379 -2.11 24.89 1.21
CA ASP A 379 -2.71 26.21 1.49
C ASP A 379 -3.59 26.73 0.32
N ARG A 380 -3.30 26.31 -0.91
CA ARG A 380 -3.98 26.81 -2.14
C ARG A 380 -4.39 25.69 -3.09
N ALA A 381 -4.71 24.53 -2.53
CA ALA A 381 -5.03 23.38 -3.35
C ALA A 381 -6.46 23.45 -3.90
N ARG A 382 -6.61 23.17 -5.20
CA ARG A 382 -7.90 22.80 -5.79
C ARG A 382 -8.21 21.36 -5.39
N THR A 383 -9.42 21.12 -4.90
CA THR A 383 -9.92 19.77 -4.62
C THR A 383 -10.60 19.17 -5.84
N ILE A 384 -10.37 17.89 -6.09
CA ILE A 384 -10.99 17.10 -7.15
C ILE A 384 -11.43 15.76 -6.55
N VAL A 385 -12.56 15.23 -6.98
CA VAL A 385 -12.96 13.84 -6.66
C VAL A 385 -12.83 13.01 -7.93
N ASP A 386 -11.99 11.98 -7.90
CA ASP A 386 -11.85 11.01 -9.00
C ASP A 386 -13.06 10.07 -9.02
N ARG A 387 -14.21 10.61 -9.43
CA ARG A 387 -15.49 9.88 -9.49
C ARG A 387 -15.39 8.67 -10.41
N GLU A 388 -14.59 8.77 -11.46
CA GLU A 388 -14.42 7.77 -12.51
C GLU A 388 -13.36 6.71 -12.23
N TYR A 389 -12.56 6.89 -11.18
CA TYR A 389 -11.46 5.98 -10.80
C TYR A 389 -10.40 5.86 -11.91
N LEU A 390 -10.03 6.98 -12.52
CA LEU A 390 -9.16 7.02 -13.70
C LEU A 390 -7.68 6.86 -13.36
N LEU A 391 -7.24 7.17 -12.14
CA LEU A 391 -5.82 7.13 -11.78
C LEU A 391 -5.22 5.71 -11.94
N ALA A 392 -5.94 4.67 -11.52
CA ALA A 392 -5.50 3.29 -11.70
C ALA A 392 -5.40 2.89 -13.18
N ALA A 393 -6.36 3.33 -14.00
CA ALA A 393 -6.36 3.05 -15.44
C ALA A 393 -5.22 3.80 -16.16
N ALA A 394 -4.99 5.07 -15.83
CA ALA A 394 -3.88 5.85 -16.37
C ALA A 394 -2.53 5.19 -16.06
N GLY A 395 -2.29 4.78 -14.80
CA GLY A 395 -1.03 4.12 -14.45
C GLY A 395 -0.86 2.73 -15.08
N LEU A 396 -1.94 1.97 -15.25
CA LEU A 396 -1.91 0.70 -15.98
C LEU A 396 -1.48 0.85 -17.44
N LEU A 397 -1.82 1.97 -18.07
CA LEU A 397 -1.49 2.29 -19.47
C LEU A 397 -0.13 2.98 -19.62
N ALA A 398 0.51 3.43 -18.53
CA ALA A 398 1.67 4.31 -18.56
C ALA A 398 2.85 3.80 -19.40
N VAL A 399 3.08 2.47 -19.39
CA VAL A 399 4.21 1.85 -20.08
C VAL A 399 3.89 1.61 -21.56
N ASP A 400 2.76 0.97 -21.85
CA ASP A 400 2.43 0.53 -23.21
C ASP A 400 1.80 1.64 -24.06
N HIS A 401 1.14 2.61 -23.42
CA HIS A 401 0.38 3.69 -24.06
C HIS A 401 0.57 5.05 -23.36
N PRO A 402 1.80 5.57 -23.26
CA PRO A 402 2.12 6.75 -22.44
C PRO A 402 1.32 8.01 -22.81
N ALA A 403 1.07 8.25 -24.10
CA ALA A 403 0.27 9.39 -24.55
C ALA A 403 -1.19 9.29 -24.11
N ALA A 404 -1.80 8.10 -24.23
CA ALA A 404 -3.16 7.85 -23.79
C ALA A 404 -3.27 7.94 -22.26
N ALA A 405 -2.28 7.41 -21.54
CA ALA A 405 -2.21 7.46 -20.09
C ALA A 405 -2.13 8.91 -19.56
N ALA A 406 -1.26 9.74 -20.14
CA ALA A 406 -1.12 11.15 -19.77
C ALA A 406 -2.37 11.97 -20.12
N GLY A 407 -2.99 11.71 -21.28
CA GLY A 407 -4.25 12.35 -21.66
C GLY A 407 -5.40 11.96 -20.73
N LEU A 408 -5.51 10.68 -20.38
CA LEU A 408 -6.52 10.17 -19.46
C LEU A 408 -6.36 10.73 -18.05
N ALA A 409 -5.12 10.81 -17.53
CA ALA A 409 -4.87 11.49 -16.26
C ALA A 409 -5.27 12.97 -16.33
N GLY A 410 -4.97 13.64 -17.45
CA GLY A 410 -5.28 15.05 -17.68
C GLY A 410 -6.77 15.39 -17.63
N THR A 411 -7.68 14.45 -17.92
CA THR A 411 -9.13 14.71 -17.84
C THR A 411 -9.61 15.04 -16.43
N LEU A 412 -8.87 14.63 -15.40
CA LEU A 412 -9.16 14.99 -14.01
C LEU A 412 -8.99 16.49 -13.73
N LEU A 413 -8.19 17.20 -14.55
CA LEU A 413 -7.90 18.62 -14.36
C LEU A 413 -9.03 19.56 -14.82
N GLY A 414 -10.04 19.04 -15.53
CA GLY A 414 -11.13 19.81 -16.13
C GLY A 414 -10.95 19.98 -17.62
#